data_AF-A0A8J7CGC3-F1
#
_entry.id   AF-A0A8J7CGC3-F1
#
_cell.length_a   1.000
_cell.length_b   1.000
_cell.length_c   1.000
_cell.angle_alpha   90.00
_cell.angle_beta   90.00
_cell.angle_gamma   90.00
#
_symmetry.space_group_name_H-M   'P 1'
#
loop_
_entity.id
_entity.type
_entity.pdbx_description
1 polymer ?
#
loop_
_entity_poly.entity_id
_entity_poly.type
_entity_poly.pdbx_seq_one_letter_code
_entity_poly.pdbx_strand_id
1 'polypeptide(L)'
;AKMNQEMMALYKEEGVNPMAGCLPLLVQMPLLFALYQLFLKAIELRHAPFMLWITDLSAKDPYYVTPILMTATMWLQQRLAPQAGDPQQQRLMRMMPLVFGIMFLQFPSGLVLYWLANNIITIIQQEITLHLICERRLGGGKRGKDQKK
;
A
#
# COMPACT_ATOMS: atom_id res chain seq x y z
N ALA A 1 30.80 -3.14 7.71
CA ALA A 1 30.32 -3.55 9.04
C ALA A 1 30.12 -2.35 9.98
N LYS A 2 31.10 -1.46 10.17
CA LYS A 2 30.96 -0.24 11.01
C LYS A 2 29.78 0.65 10.63
N MET A 3 29.59 0.93 9.33
CA MET A 3 28.46 1.73 8.82
C MET A 3 27.08 1.20 9.24
N ASN A 4 26.88 -0.12 9.22
CA ASN A 4 25.61 -0.73 9.63
C ASN A 4 25.41 -0.66 11.15
N GLN A 5 26.50 -0.68 11.93
CA GLN A 5 26.47 -0.56 13.39
C GLN A 5 26.16 0.87 13.83
N GLU A 6 26.73 1.87 13.16
CA GLU A 6 26.45 3.29 13.40
C GLU A 6 25.02 3.66 13.00
N MET A 7 24.52 3.15 11.87
CA MET A 7 23.10 3.30 11.49
C MET A 7 22.14 2.67 12.51
N MET A 8 22.47 1.48 13.03
CA MET A 8 21.68 0.82 14.07
C MET A 8 21.75 1.56 15.41
N ALA A 9 22.89 2.16 15.75
CA ALA A 9 23.04 3.01 16.93
C ALA A 9 22.18 4.27 16.82
N LEU A 10 22.21 4.94 15.67
CA LEU A 10 21.37 6.12 15.38
C LEU A 10 19.87 5.81 15.47
N TYR A 11 19.42 4.67 14.91
CA TYR A 11 18.02 4.24 15.03
C TYR A 11 17.60 3.97 16.48
N LYS A 12 18.52 3.49 17.32
CA LYS A 12 18.27 3.25 18.74
C LYS A 12 18.24 4.55 19.54
N GLU A 13 19.08 5.53 19.19
CA GLU A 13 19.09 6.87 19.81
C GLU A 13 17.84 7.68 19.46
N GLU A 14 17.40 7.65 18.20
CA GLU A 14 16.20 8.34 17.72
C GLU A 14 14.90 7.56 17.98
N GLY A 15 14.99 6.35 18.56
CA GLY A 15 13.84 5.50 18.90
C GLY A 15 13.03 5.02 17.68
N VAL A 16 13.62 5.03 16.48
CA VAL A 16 12.94 4.67 15.23
C VAL A 16 13.10 3.18 14.96
N ASN A 17 12.00 2.45 14.77
CA ASN A 17 12.04 1.04 14.42
C ASN A 17 12.08 0.86 12.88
N PRO A 18 13.20 0.37 12.29
CA PRO A 18 13.29 0.13 10.85
C PRO A 18 12.32 -0.95 10.35
N MET A 19 11.79 -1.80 11.24
CA MET A 19 10.78 -2.81 10.91
C MET A 19 9.34 -2.29 10.98
N ALA A 20 9.10 -1.04 11.38
CA ALA A 20 7.76 -0.46 11.36
C ALA A 20 7.14 -0.48 9.95
N GLY A 21 7.98 -0.47 8.89
CA GLY A 21 7.53 -0.57 7.50
C GLY A 21 6.94 -1.93 7.10
N CYS A 22 7.26 -3.03 7.81
CA CYS A 22 6.68 -4.35 7.53
C CYS A 22 5.52 -4.73 8.47
N LEU A 23 5.26 -3.92 9.51
CA LEU A 23 4.14 -4.11 10.42
C LEU A 23 2.76 -4.13 9.71
N PRO A 24 2.49 -3.27 8.71
CA PRO A 24 1.25 -3.33 7.95
C PRO A 24 1.05 -4.67 7.24
N LEU A 25 2.15 -5.28 6.77
CA LEU A 25 2.10 -6.57 6.08
C LEU A 25 1.67 -7.70 7.02
N LEU A 26 2.14 -7.68 8.27
CA LEU A 26 1.77 -8.69 9.27
C LEU A 26 0.28 -8.64 9.61
N VAL A 27 -0.27 -7.43 9.75
CA VAL A 27 -1.71 -7.24 9.99
C VAL A 27 -2.53 -7.56 8.73
N GLN A 28 -1.96 -7.37 7.54
CA GLN A 28 -2.61 -7.67 6.27
C GLN A 28 -2.75 -9.17 5.98
N MET A 29 -1.81 -10.01 6.43
CA MET A 29 -1.82 -11.45 6.13
C MET A 29 -3.10 -12.18 6.59
N PRO A 30 -3.61 -11.98 7.83
CA PRO A 30 -4.89 -12.55 8.26
C PRO A 30 -6.08 -12.09 7.41
N LEU A 31 -6.10 -10.81 7.01
CA LEU A 31 -7.18 -10.23 6.20
C LEU A 31 -7.21 -10.83 4.79
N LEU A 32 -6.03 -10.98 4.18
CA LEU A 32 -5.85 -11.61 2.88
C LEU A 32 -6.34 -13.07 2.91
N PHE A 33 -5.98 -13.82 3.95
CA PHE A 33 -6.40 -15.21 4.10
C PHE A 33 -7.92 -15.33 4.28
N ALA A 34 -8.53 -14.46 5.09
CA ALA A 34 -9.98 -14.45 5.31
C ALA A 34 -10.74 -14.19 4.01
N LEU A 35 -10.33 -13.18 3.24
CA LEU A 35 -10.95 -12.85 1.95
C LEU A 35 -10.72 -13.94 0.90
N TYR A 36 -9.52 -14.52 0.84
CA TYR A 36 -9.24 -15.64 -0.05
C TYR A 36 -10.16 -16.84 0.24
N GLN A 37 -10.31 -17.20 1.52
CA GLN A 37 -11.23 -18.27 1.94
C GLN A 37 -12.69 -17.92 1.65
N LEU A 38 -13.09 -16.66 1.76
CA LEU A 38 -14.44 -16.21 1.42
C LEU A 38 -14.74 -16.46 -0.06
N PHE A 39 -13.86 -16.03 -0.97
CA PHE A 39 -14.07 -16.24 -2.41
C PHE A 39 -14.00 -17.72 -2.85
N LEU A 40 -13.31 -18.57 -2.08
CA LEU A 40 -13.26 -20.01 -2.35
C LEU A 40 -14.45 -20.79 -1.79
N LYS A 41 -15.00 -20.39 -0.63
CA LYS A 41 -16.03 -21.15 0.09
C LYS A 41 -17.44 -20.62 -0.08
N ALA A 42 -17.60 -19.35 -0.42
CA ALA A 42 -18.92 -18.78 -0.62
C ALA A 42 -19.47 -19.23 -1.98
N ILE A 43 -20.52 -20.07 -1.93
CA ILE A 43 -21.17 -20.64 -3.11
C ILE A 43 -21.86 -19.54 -3.94
N GLU A 44 -22.40 -18.53 -3.27
CA GLU A 44 -23.08 -17.36 -3.88
C GLU A 44 -22.15 -16.48 -4.73
N LEU A 45 -20.84 -16.52 -4.48
CA LEU A 45 -19.85 -15.71 -5.18
C LEU A 45 -19.28 -16.41 -6.42
N ARG A 46 -19.65 -17.67 -6.65
CA ARG A 46 -19.25 -18.44 -7.82
C ARG A 46 -20.09 -18.00 -9.02
N HIS A 47 -19.44 -17.53 -10.08
CA HIS A 47 -20.10 -16.94 -11.24
C HIS A 47 -20.93 -15.68 -10.93
N ALA A 48 -20.59 -14.98 -9.85
CA ALA A 48 -21.21 -13.69 -9.56
C ALA A 48 -20.60 -12.62 -10.51
N PRO A 49 -21.40 -12.03 -11.42
CA PRO A 49 -20.92 -10.92 -12.23
C PRO A 49 -20.83 -9.66 -11.36
N PHE A 50 -19.75 -8.89 -11.52
CA PHE A 50 -19.61 -7.61 -10.81
C PHE A 50 -19.99 -6.44 -11.73
N MET A 51 -19.10 -6.07 -12.64
CA MET A 51 -19.30 -4.97 -13.59
C MET A 51 -18.27 -5.03 -14.73
N LEU A 52 -18.62 -4.44 -15.88
CA LEU A 52 -17.77 -4.32 -17.08
C LEU A 52 -17.33 -5.67 -17.66
N TRP A 53 -16.05 -6.03 -17.51
CA TRP A 53 -15.43 -7.26 -18.04
C TRP A 53 -15.31 -8.37 -16.98
N ILE A 54 -15.69 -8.09 -15.73
CA ILE A 54 -15.60 -9.04 -14.61
C ILE A 54 -16.88 -9.87 -14.57
N THR A 55 -16.80 -11.06 -15.19
CA THR A 55 -17.91 -12.01 -15.29
C THR A 55 -17.97 -13.01 -14.14
N ASP A 56 -16.87 -13.18 -13.39
CA ASP A 56 -16.80 -14.07 -12.23
C ASP A 56 -15.79 -13.55 -11.20
N LEU A 57 -16.28 -13.28 -10.00
CA LEU A 57 -15.50 -12.80 -8.84
C LEU A 57 -14.59 -13.88 -8.22
N SER A 58 -14.94 -15.16 -8.36
CA SER A 58 -14.19 -16.29 -7.80
C SER A 58 -13.10 -16.80 -8.76
N ALA A 59 -13.26 -16.56 -10.07
CA ALA A 59 -12.27 -16.89 -11.09
C ALA A 59 -11.26 -15.76 -11.33
N LYS A 60 -10.15 -16.08 -12.01
CA LYS A 60 -9.17 -15.08 -12.46
C LYS A 60 -9.79 -14.14 -13.52
N ASP A 61 -9.30 -12.90 -13.59
CA ASP A 61 -9.71 -11.94 -14.62
C ASP A 61 -9.28 -12.45 -16.02
N PRO A 62 -10.21 -12.69 -16.96
CA PRO A 62 -9.89 -13.18 -18.29
C PRO A 62 -9.06 -12.20 -19.13
N TYR A 63 -9.14 -10.89 -18.84
CA TYR A 63 -8.45 -9.84 -19.59
C TYR A 63 -7.26 -9.25 -18.83
N TYR A 64 -7.00 -9.69 -17.60
CA TYR A 64 -5.92 -9.20 -16.73
C TYR A 64 -5.91 -7.68 -16.49
N VAL A 65 -7.00 -6.98 -16.77
CA VAL A 65 -7.10 -5.53 -16.64
C VAL A 65 -7.04 -5.13 -15.16
N THR A 66 -7.72 -5.88 -14.29
CA THR A 66 -7.73 -5.58 -12.84
C THR A 66 -6.36 -5.75 -12.17
N PRO A 67 -5.58 -6.84 -12.40
CA PRO A 67 -4.21 -6.95 -11.90
C PRO A 67 -3.28 -5.85 -12.39
N ILE A 68 -3.37 -5.46 -13.67
CA ILE A 68 -2.54 -4.40 -14.24
C ILE A 68 -2.87 -3.05 -13.58
N LEU A 69 -4.16 -2.74 -13.44
CA LEU A 69 -4.62 -1.52 -12.79
C LEU A 69 -4.24 -1.49 -11.30
N MET A 70 -4.37 -2.62 -10.61
CA MET A 70 -3.91 -2.78 -9.22
C MET A 70 -2.40 -2.54 -9.11
N THR A 71 -1.61 -3.08 -10.03
CA THR A 71 -0.15 -2.88 -10.05
C THR A 71 0.21 -1.41 -10.28
N ALA A 72 -0.49 -0.74 -11.20
CA ALA A 72 -0.29 0.68 -11.48
C ALA A 72 -0.65 1.55 -10.27
N THR A 73 -1.78 1.27 -9.61
CA THR A 73 -2.18 2.01 -8.40
C THR A 73 -1.23 1.76 -7.24
N MET A 74 -0.75 0.54 -7.04
CA MET A 74 0.21 0.22 -5.99
C MET A 74 1.58 0.88 -6.24
N TRP A 75 2.00 0.98 -7.50
CA TRP A 75 3.19 1.73 -7.87
C TRP A 75 3.04 3.24 -7.65
N LEU A 76 1.86 3.81 -7.95
CA LEU A 76 1.54 5.20 -7.65
C LEU A 76 1.57 5.47 -6.14
N GLN A 77 0.92 4.59 -5.35
CA GLN A 77 0.90 4.66 -3.89
C GLN A 77 2.31 4.70 -3.31
N GLN A 78 3.23 3.87 -3.83
CA GLN A 78 4.62 3.88 -3.40
C GLN A 78 5.40 5.14 -3.77
N ARG A 79 4.99 5.87 -4.80
CA ARG A 79 5.59 7.17 -5.14
C ARG A 79 5.11 8.29 -4.23
N LEU A 80 3.88 8.19 -3.74
CA LEU A 80 3.27 9.16 -2.81
C LEU A 80 3.67 8.89 -1.35
N ALA A 81 4.03 7.65 -1.03
CA ALA A 81 4.49 7.28 0.29
C ALA A 81 5.92 7.79 0.56
N PRO A 82 6.19 8.41 1.74
CA PRO A 82 7.54 8.77 2.14
C PRO A 82 8.38 7.49 2.29
N GLN A 83 9.39 7.32 1.44
CA GLN A 83 10.27 6.15 1.50
C GLN A 83 11.41 6.41 2.48
N ALA A 84 11.40 5.70 3.60
CA ALA A 84 12.50 5.70 4.58
C ALA A 84 13.48 4.55 4.29
N GLY A 85 14.77 4.78 4.55
CA GLY A 85 15.84 3.78 4.44
C GLY A 85 16.86 4.08 3.34
N ASP A 86 17.90 3.25 3.29
CA ASP A 86 19.03 3.39 2.36
C ASP A 86 18.59 3.29 0.88
N PRO A 87 19.31 3.91 -0.07
CA PRO A 87 18.94 3.92 -1.49
C PRO A 87 18.81 2.51 -2.12
N GLN A 88 19.48 1.50 -1.54
CA GLN A 88 19.30 0.09 -1.92
C GLN A 88 17.93 -0.47 -1.50
N GLN A 89 17.45 -0.14 -0.29
CA GLN A 89 16.15 -0.57 0.22
C GLN A 89 15.00 0.09 -0.54
N GLN A 90 15.13 1.39 -0.86
CA GLN A 90 14.15 2.12 -1.68
C GLN A 90 13.96 1.49 -3.07
N ARG A 91 15.06 1.02 -3.67
CA ARG A 91 15.02 0.39 -4.99
C ARG A 91 14.27 -0.94 -4.97
N LEU A 92 14.47 -1.74 -3.93
CA LEU A 92 13.72 -2.98 -3.71
C LEU A 92 12.24 -2.68 -3.47
N MET A 93 11.94 -1.73 -2.59
CA MET A 93 10.55 -1.34 -2.28
C MET A 93 9.82 -0.88 -3.53
N ARG A 94 10.44 -0.07 -4.40
CA ARG A 94 9.88 0.42 -5.66
C ARG A 94 9.59 -0.69 -6.69
N MET A 95 10.32 -1.80 -6.62
CA MET A 95 10.16 -2.92 -7.55
C MET A 95 9.19 -4.00 -7.03
N MET A 96 8.90 -3.99 -5.72
CA MET A 96 7.97 -4.92 -5.07
C MET A 96 6.57 -4.98 -5.72
N PRO A 97 5.93 -3.86 -6.13
CA PRO A 97 4.60 -3.92 -6.71
C PRO A 97 4.55 -4.69 -8.02
N LEU A 98 5.62 -4.64 -8.82
CA LEU A 98 5.71 -5.39 -10.07
C LEU A 98 5.70 -6.91 -9.80
N VAL A 99 6.47 -7.35 -8.80
CA VAL A 99 6.53 -8.77 -8.42
C VAL A 99 5.18 -9.25 -7.90
N PHE A 100 4.57 -8.48 -6.98
CA PHE A 100 3.23 -8.79 -6.47
C PHE A 100 2.15 -8.74 -7.55
N GLY A 101 2.23 -7.78 -8.47
CA GLY A 101 1.33 -7.64 -9.60
C GLY A 101 1.31 -8.86 -10.51
N ILE A 102 2.50 -9.41 -10.82
CA ILE A 102 2.63 -10.63 -11.64
C ILE A 102 2.07 -11.85 -10.88
N MET A 103 2.34 -11.96 -9.58
CA MET A 103 1.82 -13.06 -8.76
C MET A 103 0.28 -13.06 -8.71
N PHE A 104 -0.34 -11.89 -8.61
CA PHE A 104 -1.80 -11.73 -8.51
C PHE A 104 -2.54 -12.04 -9.82
N LEU A 105 -1.85 -12.26 -10.95
CA LEU A 105 -2.47 -12.68 -12.22
C LEU A 105 -3.21 -14.02 -12.12
N GLN A 106 -2.82 -14.89 -11.19
CA GLN A 106 -3.45 -16.21 -11.01
C GLN A 106 -4.49 -16.24 -9.88
N PHE A 107 -4.70 -15.12 -9.19
CA PHE A 107 -5.63 -15.05 -8.06
C PHE A 107 -7.05 -14.69 -8.48
N PRO A 108 -8.08 -15.01 -7.66
CA PRO A 108 -9.46 -14.62 -7.90
C PRO A 108 -9.60 -13.10 -8.12
N SER A 109 -10.36 -12.71 -9.14
CA SER A 109 -10.56 -11.32 -9.53
C SER A 109 -11.18 -10.47 -8.41
N GLY A 110 -12.04 -11.06 -7.57
CA GLY A 110 -12.64 -10.39 -6.41
C GLY A 110 -11.62 -9.99 -5.36
N LEU A 111 -10.56 -10.79 -5.16
CA LEU A 111 -9.48 -10.44 -4.25
C LEU A 111 -8.65 -9.27 -4.80
N VAL A 112 -8.35 -9.29 -6.09
CA VAL A 112 -7.61 -8.23 -6.79
C VAL A 112 -8.41 -6.92 -6.77
N LEU A 113 -9.73 -7.00 -7.00
CA LEU A 113 -10.63 -5.86 -6.98
C LEU A 113 -10.72 -5.23 -5.58
N TYR A 114 -10.81 -6.06 -4.54
CA TYR A 114 -10.74 -5.58 -3.16
C TYR A 114 -9.43 -4.80 -2.92
N TRP A 115 -8.31 -5.37 -3.35
CA TRP A 115 -7.00 -4.73 -3.18
C TRP A 115 -6.92 -3.39 -3.93
N LEU A 116 -7.43 -3.35 -5.16
CA LEU A 116 -7.52 -2.13 -5.95
C LEU A 116 -8.34 -1.05 -5.24
N ALA A 117 -9.52 -1.40 -4.73
CA ALA A 117 -10.37 -0.47 -3.99
C ALA A 117 -9.68 0.05 -2.73
N ASN A 118 -9.03 -0.84 -1.97
CA ASN A 118 -8.26 -0.47 -0.78
C ASN A 118 -7.11 0.50 -1.12
N ASN A 119 -6.31 0.19 -2.16
CA ASN A 119 -5.22 1.06 -2.62
C ASN A 119 -5.72 2.45 -3.00
N ILE A 120 -6.86 2.56 -3.71
CA ILE A 120 -7.44 3.87 -4.07
C ILE A 120 -7.81 4.65 -2.82
N ILE A 121 -8.48 4.02 -1.85
CA ILE A 121 -8.82 4.65 -0.58
C ILE A 121 -7.56 5.10 0.16
N THR A 122 -6.52 4.27 0.21
CA THR A 122 -5.26 4.64 0.87
C THR A 122 -4.55 5.78 0.16
N ILE A 123 -4.57 5.85 -1.17
CA ILE A 123 -4.01 6.99 -1.92
C ILE A 123 -4.75 8.27 -1.54
N ILE A 124 -6.09 8.24 -1.51
CA ILE A 124 -6.90 9.38 -1.10
C ILE A 124 -6.58 9.78 0.35
N GLN A 125 -6.50 8.82 1.25
CA GLN A 125 -6.12 9.07 2.65
C GLN A 125 -4.70 9.65 2.77
N GLN A 126 -3.75 9.19 1.95
CA GLN A 126 -2.38 9.68 1.92
C GLN A 126 -2.31 11.13 1.45
N GLU A 127 -3.04 11.48 0.38
CA GLU A 127 -3.14 12.85 -0.13
C GLU A 127 -3.77 13.80 0.90
N ILE A 128 -4.89 13.40 1.51
CA ILE A 128 -5.55 14.18 2.56
C ILE A 128 -4.62 14.38 3.76
N THR A 129 -3.94 13.32 4.19
CA THR A 129 -2.99 13.39 5.32
C THR A 129 -1.86 14.36 5.02
N LEU A 130 -1.28 14.28 3.81
CA LEU A 130 -0.22 15.18 3.37
C LEU A 130 -0.70 16.63 3.31
N HIS A 131 -1.91 16.86 2.78
CA HIS A 131 -2.53 18.18 2.73
C HIS A 131 -2.74 18.75 4.14
N LEU A 132 -3.28 17.97 5.07
CA LEU A 132 -3.51 18.36 6.47
C LEU A 132 -2.20 18.66 7.22
N ILE A 133 -1.12 17.93 6.94
CA ILE A 133 0.22 18.21 7.50
C ILE A 133 0.75 19.53 6.95
N CYS A 134 0.58 19.78 5.65
CA CYS A 134 0.99 21.03 5.01
C CYS A 134 0.24 22.24 5.59
N GLU A 135 -1.09 22.15 5.69
CA GLU A 135 -1.92 23.21 6.28
C GLU A 135 -1.53 23.52 7.72
N ARG A 136 -1.29 22.50 8.56
CA ARG A 136 -0.82 22.72 9.94
C ARG A 136 0.55 23.38 10.00
N ARG A 137 1.48 23.03 9.10
CA ARG A 137 2.82 23.65 9.06
C ARG A 137 2.75 25.12 8.64
N LEU A 138 1.88 25.47 7.68
CA LEU A 138 1.66 26.85 7.24
C LEU A 138 0.89 27.69 8.29
N GLY A 139 -0.11 27.10 8.95
CA GLY A 139 -0.85 27.73 10.04
C GLY A 139 0.00 27.95 11.30
N GLY A 140 0.87 27.00 11.64
CA GLY A 140 1.87 27.15 12.71
C GLY A 140 2.95 28.19 12.37
N GLY A 141 3.36 28.26 11.10
CA GLY A 141 4.32 29.26 10.61
C GLY A 141 3.78 30.70 10.65
N LYS A 142 2.47 30.91 10.48
CA LYS A 142 1.85 32.24 10.66
C LYS A 142 1.73 32.63 12.15
N ARG A 143 1.34 31.70 13.04
CA ARG A 143 1.31 31.96 14.50
C ARG A 143 2.69 32.29 15.09
N GLY A 144 3.76 31.67 14.58
CA GLY A 144 5.13 31.97 15.02
C GLY A 144 5.69 33.31 14.52
N LYS A 145 5.11 33.90 13.46
CA LYS A 145 5.47 35.26 13.00
C LYS A 145 4.66 36.35 13.69
N ASP A 146 3.40 36.10 14.06
CA ASP A 146 2.59 37.06 14.83
C ASP A 146 3.01 37.15 16.31
N GLN A 147 3.61 36.11 16.89
CA GLN A 147 4.19 36.19 18.25
C GLN A 147 5.57 36.87 18.31
N LYS A 148 6.16 37.23 17.17
CA LYS A 148 7.49 37.88 17.08
C LYS A 148 7.41 39.35 16.66
N LYS A 149 6.23 39.96 16.71
CA LYS A 149 5.97 41.37 16.44
C LYS A 149 5.32 42.02 17.65
#